data_AF-A0A7S1ZVM9-F1
#
_entry.id   AF-A0A7S1ZVM9-F1
#
_cell.length_a   1.000
_cell.length_b   1.000
_cell.length_c   1.000
_cell.angle_alpha   90.00
_cell.angle_beta   90.00
_cell.angle_gamma   90.00
#
_symmetry.space_group_name_H-M   'P 1'
#
loop_
_entity.id
_entity.type
_entity.pdbx_description
1 polymer ?
#
loop_
_entity_poly.entity_id
_entity_poly.type
_entity_poly.pdbx_seq_one_letter_code
_entity_poly.pdbx_strand_id
1 'polypeptide(L)'
;KCQTLFFSMLRTMDDFTSHPDIVEEFFFLAGRMMCKCPEPLVLSPLLVGLLQCAAVGMQLQHRDANRGTLNFLENTVSYGVSVVKSAKAGGSSSTGYSDNSCKEALERAIVSDGQPIVNNLAKALLGDLPAYRLDYGNGSIAGVLHRLNDLCPELLLQWINPALTLVPESAKAAFVGTLVQKVSRDEFNSSVRRFVSICERNRKLGGGTSES
;
A
#
# COMPACT_ATOMS: atom_id res chain seq x y z
N LYS A 1 -6.27 -6.17 27.35
CA LYS A 1 -5.49 -7.42 27.47
C LYS A 1 -5.65 -8.39 26.29
N CYS A 2 -6.74 -8.37 25.49
CA CYS A 2 -6.82 -9.16 24.24
C CYS A 2 -6.01 -8.62 23.05
N GLN A 3 -5.53 -7.37 23.10
CA GLN A 3 -4.76 -6.74 22.02
C GLN A 3 -3.37 -7.35 21.76
N THR A 4 -2.87 -8.21 22.64
CA THR A 4 -1.45 -8.62 22.66
C THR A 4 -1.18 -9.97 22.01
N LEU A 5 -2.20 -10.81 21.77
CA LEU A 5 -1.98 -12.21 21.35
C LEU A 5 -1.56 -12.36 19.89
N PHE A 6 -2.16 -11.60 18.96
CA PHE A 6 -1.83 -11.73 17.53
C PHE A 6 -0.45 -11.14 17.21
N PHE A 7 -0.16 -9.95 17.75
CA PHE A 7 1.18 -9.36 17.74
C PHE A 7 2.19 -10.16 18.58
N SER A 8 1.76 -11.16 19.36
CA SER A 8 2.70 -12.11 19.98
C SER A 8 3.10 -13.27 19.06
N MET A 9 2.22 -13.63 18.13
CA MET A 9 2.45 -14.68 17.14
C MET A 9 3.20 -14.15 15.92
N LEU A 10 2.95 -12.90 15.48
CA LEU A 10 3.54 -12.30 14.28
C LEU A 10 4.51 -11.16 14.64
N ARG A 11 5.65 -11.49 15.26
CA ARG A 11 6.66 -10.50 15.69
C ARG A 11 7.81 -10.37 14.72
N THR A 12 8.16 -11.48 14.07
CA THR A 12 9.34 -11.62 13.23
C THR A 12 8.95 -11.99 11.80
N MET A 13 9.86 -11.78 10.85
CA MET A 13 9.66 -12.24 9.46
C MET A 13 9.48 -13.77 9.39
N ASP A 14 10.13 -14.51 10.29
CA ASP A 14 10.02 -15.97 10.37
C ASP A 14 8.62 -16.42 10.77
N ASP A 15 7.98 -15.70 11.70
CA ASP A 15 6.60 -15.97 12.12
C ASP A 15 5.60 -15.81 10.95
N PHE A 16 5.77 -14.73 10.18
CA PHE A 16 4.96 -14.49 8.99
C PHE A 16 5.15 -15.57 7.94
N THR A 17 6.40 -15.99 7.72
CA THR A 17 6.76 -17.00 6.73
C THR A 17 6.23 -18.39 7.14
N SER A 18 6.20 -18.68 8.43
CA SER A 18 5.72 -19.96 8.97
C SER A 18 4.20 -20.10 8.97
N HIS A 19 3.46 -18.98 8.92
CA HIS A 19 2.00 -18.95 9.02
C HIS A 19 1.32 -18.01 7.99
N PRO A 20 1.53 -18.20 6.68
CA PRO A 20 1.03 -17.28 5.65
C PRO A 20 -0.50 -17.25 5.51
N ASP A 21 -1.18 -18.34 5.88
CA ASP A 21 -2.64 -18.46 5.97
C ASP A 21 -3.22 -17.57 7.08
N ILE A 22 -2.55 -17.54 8.23
CA ILE A 22 -2.90 -16.65 9.34
C ILE A 22 -2.71 -15.19 8.93
N VAL A 23 -1.63 -14.87 8.22
CA VAL A 23 -1.37 -13.53 7.68
C VAL A 23 -2.45 -13.09 6.70
N GLU A 24 -2.85 -13.98 5.76
CA GLU A 24 -3.95 -13.72 4.82
C GLU A 24 -5.24 -13.35 5.54
N GLU A 25 -5.73 -14.24 6.42
CA GLU A 25 -7.01 -14.07 7.11
C GLU A 25 -7.01 -12.86 8.03
N PHE A 26 -5.87 -12.60 8.70
CA PHE A 26 -5.68 -11.43 9.54
C PHE A 26 -5.87 -10.13 8.76
N PHE A 27 -5.19 -9.98 7.62
CA PHE A 27 -5.32 -8.76 6.84
C PHE A 27 -6.67 -8.66 6.12
N PHE A 28 -7.31 -9.77 5.74
CA PHE A 28 -8.69 -9.71 5.27
C PHE A 28 -9.68 -9.28 6.36
N LEU A 29 -9.48 -9.71 7.61
CA LEU A 29 -10.26 -9.23 8.73
C LEU A 29 -10.04 -7.74 8.95
N ALA A 30 -8.78 -7.29 9.00
CA ALA A 30 -8.45 -5.87 9.16
C ALA A 30 -9.02 -5.01 8.02
N GLY A 31 -8.93 -5.48 6.77
CA GLY A 31 -9.53 -4.84 5.61
C GLY A 31 -11.05 -4.73 5.72
N ARG A 32 -11.73 -5.79 6.17
CA ARG A 32 -13.18 -5.77 6.42
C ARG A 32 -13.56 -4.77 7.52
N MET A 33 -12.79 -4.70 8.61
CA MET A 33 -13.00 -3.70 9.66
C MET A 33 -12.90 -2.28 9.10
N MET A 34 -11.86 -1.99 8.29
CA MET A 34 -11.73 -0.69 7.62
C MET A 34 -12.92 -0.33 6.72
N CYS A 35 -13.58 -1.30 6.10
CA CYS A 35 -14.75 -1.04 5.27
C CYS A 35 -16.07 -0.90 6.06
N LYS A 36 -16.20 -1.57 7.21
CA LYS A 36 -17.49 -1.74 7.91
C LYS A 36 -17.60 -0.96 9.21
N CYS A 37 -16.49 -0.78 9.91
CA CYS A 37 -16.40 -0.04 11.17
C CYS A 37 -14.98 0.53 11.33
N PRO A 38 -14.58 1.49 10.46
CA PRO A 38 -13.23 2.03 10.44
C PRO A 38 -12.88 2.82 11.70
N GLU A 39 -13.82 3.57 12.29
CA GLU A 39 -13.53 4.55 13.33
C GLU A 39 -12.89 3.92 14.58
N PRO A 40 -13.41 2.80 15.14
CA PRO A 40 -12.76 2.12 16.26
C PRO A 40 -11.35 1.63 15.94
N LEU A 41 -11.09 1.20 14.69
CA LEU A 41 -9.78 0.70 14.29
C LEU A 41 -8.79 1.85 14.06
N VAL A 42 -9.25 2.94 13.47
CA VAL A 42 -8.43 4.12 13.16
C VAL A 42 -8.02 4.88 14.41
N LEU A 43 -8.93 5.02 15.37
CA LEU A 43 -8.66 5.69 16.64
C LEU A 43 -7.91 4.78 17.63
N SER A 44 -7.72 3.50 17.29
CA SER A 44 -7.01 2.54 18.11
C SER A 44 -5.49 2.66 17.93
N PRO A 45 -4.69 2.47 19.00
CA PRO A 45 -3.23 2.42 18.90
C PRO A 45 -2.72 1.27 18.01
N LEU A 46 -3.59 0.32 17.63
CA LEU A 46 -3.23 -0.81 16.77
C LEU A 46 -2.95 -0.42 15.32
N LEU A 47 -3.50 0.70 14.83
CA LEU A 47 -3.40 1.06 13.42
C LEU A 47 -1.96 1.12 12.93
N VAL A 48 -1.07 1.75 13.71
CA VAL A 48 0.36 1.84 13.40
C VAL A 48 0.99 0.45 13.32
N GLY A 49 0.74 -0.40 14.31
CA GLY A 49 1.24 -1.78 14.31
C GLY A 49 0.74 -2.58 13.10
N LEU A 50 -0.51 -2.37 12.65
CA LEU A 50 -1.04 -3.01 11.46
C LEU A 50 -0.34 -2.55 10.18
N LEU A 51 -0.03 -1.27 10.05
CA LEU A 51 0.73 -0.74 8.91
C LEU A 51 2.16 -1.29 8.88
N GLN A 52 2.81 -1.37 10.03
CA GLN A 52 4.15 -1.97 10.18
C GLN A 52 4.12 -3.46 9.80
N CYS A 53 3.17 -4.21 10.33
CA CYS A 53 2.95 -5.60 9.94
C CYS A 53 2.65 -5.75 8.45
N ALA A 54 1.90 -4.81 7.84
CA ALA A 54 1.62 -4.86 6.41
C ALA A 54 2.89 -4.65 5.58
N ALA A 55 3.79 -3.75 6.00
CA ALA A 55 5.08 -3.58 5.34
C ALA A 55 5.95 -4.87 5.40
N VAL A 56 5.90 -5.62 6.50
CA VAL A 56 6.52 -6.95 6.59
C VAL A 56 5.78 -7.95 5.69
N GLY A 57 4.44 -7.98 5.77
CA GLY A 57 3.53 -8.81 4.99
C GLY A 57 3.77 -8.77 3.48
N MET A 58 4.05 -7.59 2.94
CA MET A 58 4.34 -7.41 1.51
C MET A 58 5.60 -8.13 1.03
N GLN A 59 6.56 -8.38 1.92
CA GLN A 59 7.83 -9.03 1.58
C GLN A 59 7.70 -10.56 1.51
N LEU A 60 6.55 -11.12 1.91
CA LEU A 60 6.33 -12.56 1.88
C LEU A 60 6.21 -13.06 0.45
N GLN A 61 6.95 -14.12 0.15
CA GLN A 61 6.87 -14.88 -1.10
C GLN A 61 5.65 -15.82 -1.13
N HIS A 62 4.48 -15.30 -0.74
CA HIS A 62 3.23 -16.05 -0.67
C HIS A 62 2.06 -15.24 -1.23
N ARG A 63 1.42 -15.76 -2.28
CA ARG A 63 0.40 -15.06 -3.07
C ARG A 63 -0.76 -14.53 -2.22
N ASP A 64 -1.33 -15.39 -1.39
CA ASP A 64 -2.59 -15.07 -0.71
C ASP A 64 -2.39 -14.18 0.53
N ALA A 65 -1.32 -14.39 1.31
CA ALA A 65 -0.84 -13.44 2.30
C ALA A 65 -0.61 -12.03 1.71
N ASN A 66 0.05 -11.94 0.55
CA ASN A 66 0.26 -10.66 -0.15
C ASN A 66 -1.08 -10.02 -0.57
N ARG A 67 -2.01 -10.83 -1.07
CA ARG A 67 -3.37 -10.39 -1.43
C ARG A 67 -4.13 -9.82 -0.22
N GLY A 68 -4.13 -10.52 0.92
CA GLY A 68 -4.75 -10.02 2.15
C GLY A 68 -4.13 -8.69 2.56
N THR A 69 -2.79 -8.62 2.57
CA THR A 69 -2.04 -7.41 2.93
C THR A 69 -2.40 -6.21 2.06
N LEU A 70 -2.37 -6.36 0.73
CA LEU A 70 -2.74 -5.29 -0.20
C LEU A 70 -4.21 -4.88 -0.05
N ASN A 71 -5.10 -5.84 0.26
CA ASN A 71 -6.52 -5.54 0.50
C ASN A 71 -6.69 -4.62 1.73
N PHE A 72 -6.02 -4.93 2.84
CA PHE A 72 -6.03 -4.08 4.02
C PHE A 72 -5.48 -2.67 3.71
N LEU A 73 -4.33 -2.58 3.05
CA LEU A 73 -3.71 -1.30 2.69
C LEU A 73 -4.63 -0.45 1.82
N GLU A 74 -5.19 -1.02 0.76
CA GLU A 74 -6.06 -0.27 -0.15
C GLU A 74 -7.34 0.22 0.54
N ASN A 75 -7.96 -0.61 1.39
CA ASN A 75 -9.13 -0.22 2.17
C ASN A 75 -8.79 0.89 3.18
N THR A 76 -7.63 0.83 3.82
CA THR A 76 -7.16 1.84 4.77
C THR A 76 -6.99 3.21 4.11
N VAL A 77 -6.26 3.24 2.98
CA VAL A 77 -6.04 4.48 2.24
C VAL A 77 -7.34 5.00 1.63
N SER A 78 -8.21 4.12 1.11
CA SER A 78 -9.52 4.50 0.58
C SER A 78 -10.41 5.14 1.65
N TYR A 79 -10.38 4.63 2.89
CA TYR A 79 -11.07 5.28 4.00
C TYR A 79 -10.50 6.68 4.28
N GLY A 80 -9.17 6.84 4.31
CA GLY A 80 -8.54 8.15 4.44
C GLY A 80 -8.98 9.15 3.37
N VAL A 81 -9.06 8.73 2.10
CA VAL A 81 -9.61 9.57 1.01
C VAL A 81 -11.06 9.97 1.29
N SER A 82 -11.89 9.06 1.80
CA SER A 82 -13.29 9.35 2.13
C SER A 82 -13.41 10.37 3.26
N VAL A 83 -12.62 10.24 4.32
CA VAL A 83 -12.62 11.16 5.48
C VAL A 83 -12.21 12.57 5.05
N VAL A 84 -11.16 12.70 4.23
CA VAL A 84 -10.71 14.01 3.72
C VAL A 84 -11.79 14.65 2.84
N LYS A 85 -12.53 13.87 2.05
CA LYS A 85 -13.64 14.37 1.22
C LYS A 85 -14.82 14.82 2.08
N SER A 86 -15.23 14.02 3.07
CA SER A 86 -16.33 14.36 3.99
C SER A 86 -16.04 15.63 4.79
N ALA A 87 -14.82 15.78 5.31
CA ALA A 87 -14.40 16.96 6.05
C ALA A 87 -14.46 18.24 5.20
N LYS A 88 -14.14 18.16 3.90
CA LYS A 88 -14.28 19.29 2.96
C LYS A 88 -15.73 19.64 2.63
N ALA A 89 -16.62 18.66 2.69
CA ALA A 89 -18.05 18.84 2.41
C ALA A 89 -18.85 19.37 3.62
N GLY A 90 -18.20 19.63 4.76
CA GLY A 90 -18.87 20.06 5.99
C GLY A 90 -19.76 18.99 6.62
N GLY A 91 -19.56 17.72 6.27
CA GLY A 91 -20.32 16.61 6.82
C GLY A 91 -20.00 16.37 8.30
N SER A 92 -21.03 16.13 9.10
CA SER A 92 -20.87 15.53 10.43
C SER A 92 -21.03 14.01 10.32
N SER A 93 -20.26 13.28 11.12
CA SER A 93 -20.37 11.82 11.18
C SER A 93 -21.73 11.40 11.75
N SER A 94 -22.24 10.26 11.31
CA SER A 94 -23.43 9.61 11.88
C SER A 94 -23.10 8.67 13.05
N THR A 95 -21.81 8.42 13.32
CA THR A 95 -21.34 7.32 14.19
C THR A 95 -20.84 7.77 15.57
N GLY A 96 -21.07 9.03 15.95
CA GLY A 96 -20.63 9.58 17.25
C GLY A 96 -19.12 9.84 17.37
N TYR A 97 -18.33 9.44 16.39
CA TYR A 97 -16.89 9.73 16.28
C TYR A 97 -16.66 10.97 15.42
N SER A 98 -15.77 11.89 15.78
CA SER A 98 -15.49 13.04 14.91
C SER A 98 -14.68 12.65 13.68
N ASP A 99 -15.15 13.01 12.48
CA ASP A 99 -14.41 12.87 11.22
C ASP A 99 -13.01 13.50 11.31
N ASN A 100 -12.89 14.61 12.06
CA ASN A 100 -11.60 15.28 12.26
C ASN A 100 -10.63 14.44 13.09
N SER A 101 -11.11 13.72 14.11
CA SER A 101 -10.27 12.82 14.90
C SER A 101 -9.78 11.62 14.08
N CYS A 102 -10.64 11.03 13.26
CA CYS A 102 -10.25 9.96 12.34
C CYS A 102 -9.23 10.45 11.32
N LYS A 103 -9.42 11.67 10.78
CA LYS A 103 -8.50 12.31 9.85
C LYS A 103 -7.10 12.46 10.47
N GLU A 104 -7.02 13.09 11.64
CA GLU A 104 -5.74 13.32 12.33
C GLU A 104 -5.04 12.00 12.70
N ALA A 105 -5.79 10.98 13.12
CA ALA A 105 -5.23 9.67 13.43
C ALA A 105 -4.65 8.98 12.19
N LEU A 106 -5.36 9.00 11.06
CA LEU A 106 -4.88 8.45 9.79
C LEU A 106 -3.66 9.21 9.26
N GLU A 107 -3.71 10.54 9.26
CA GLU A 107 -2.59 11.37 8.80
C GLU A 107 -1.33 11.04 9.61
N ARG A 108 -1.43 10.95 10.94
CA ARG A 108 -0.31 10.57 11.81
C ARG A 108 0.23 9.18 11.48
N ALA A 109 -0.64 8.19 11.29
CA ALA A 109 -0.23 6.83 10.99
C ALA A 109 0.43 6.70 9.60
N ILE A 110 -0.11 7.39 8.59
CA ILE A 110 0.43 7.38 7.22
C ILE A 110 1.78 8.10 7.17
N VAL A 111 1.93 9.23 7.84
CA VAL A 111 3.22 9.95 7.90
C VAL A 111 4.29 9.10 8.61
N SER A 112 3.91 8.38 9.67
CA SER A 112 4.82 7.52 10.44
C SER A 112 5.29 6.29 9.65
N ASP A 113 4.37 5.57 8.99
CA ASP A 113 4.65 4.23 8.47
C ASP A 113 4.36 4.06 6.97
N GLY A 114 4.07 5.14 6.25
CA GLY A 114 3.79 5.12 4.81
C GLY A 114 5.02 4.85 3.93
N GLN A 115 6.20 5.34 4.32
CA GLN A 115 7.41 5.21 3.51
C GLN A 115 7.84 3.74 3.29
N PRO A 116 7.90 2.86 4.31
CA PRO A 116 8.18 1.44 4.10
C PRO A 116 7.20 0.76 3.13
N ILE A 117 5.92 1.12 3.20
CA ILE A 117 4.89 0.59 2.30
C ILE A 117 5.17 1.02 0.86
N VAL A 118 5.38 2.31 0.61
CA VAL A 118 5.67 2.82 -0.75
C VAL A 118 6.98 2.24 -1.31
N ASN A 119 8.01 2.09 -0.48
CA ASN A 119 9.24 1.42 -0.88
C ASN A 119 8.99 -0.03 -1.34
N ASN A 120 8.15 -0.78 -0.63
CA ASN A 120 7.83 -2.16 -1.00
C ASN A 120 6.96 -2.23 -2.26
N LEU A 121 6.03 -1.29 -2.45
CA LEU A 121 5.26 -1.16 -3.70
C LEU A 121 6.23 -0.89 -4.88
N ALA A 122 7.18 0.02 -4.70
CA ALA A 122 8.18 0.34 -5.73
C ALA A 122 9.06 -0.87 -6.05
N LYS A 123 9.59 -1.55 -5.03
CA LYS A 123 10.35 -2.80 -5.22
C LYS A 123 9.56 -3.85 -5.98
N ALA A 124 8.27 -3.99 -5.71
CA ALA A 124 7.42 -4.91 -6.46
C ALA A 124 7.25 -4.50 -7.93
N LEU A 125 7.13 -3.20 -8.22
CA LEU A 125 7.12 -2.69 -9.61
C LEU A 125 8.44 -2.90 -10.34
N LEU A 126 9.57 -2.85 -9.63
CA LEU A 126 10.91 -3.03 -10.18
C LEU A 126 11.32 -4.50 -10.31
N GLY A 127 10.56 -5.42 -9.70
CA GLY A 127 10.81 -6.85 -9.72
C GLY A 127 11.73 -7.35 -8.60
N ASP A 128 12.01 -6.53 -7.58
CA ASP A 128 12.77 -6.90 -6.38
C ASP A 128 11.89 -7.57 -5.31
N LEU A 129 10.58 -7.39 -5.41
CA LEU A 129 9.57 -8.10 -4.60
C LEU A 129 8.48 -8.71 -5.49
N PRO A 130 7.72 -9.70 -4.98
CA PRO A 130 6.67 -10.35 -5.76
C PRO A 130 5.54 -9.39 -6.14
N ALA A 131 5.22 -9.33 -7.43
CA ALA A 131 4.11 -8.55 -7.95
C ALA A 131 2.85 -9.41 -8.21
N TYR A 132 2.43 -10.23 -7.23
CA TYR A 132 1.31 -11.19 -7.41
C TYR A 132 -0.02 -10.53 -7.82
N ARG A 133 -0.23 -9.26 -7.46
CA ARG A 133 -1.42 -8.46 -7.80
C ARG A 133 -1.03 -7.07 -8.23
N LEU A 134 -0.64 -6.95 -9.50
CA LEU A 134 -0.19 -5.68 -10.05
C LEU A 134 -1.31 -4.63 -10.08
N ASP A 135 -2.47 -4.94 -10.66
CA ASP A 135 -3.43 -3.90 -11.07
C ASP A 135 -4.91 -4.31 -11.06
N TYR A 136 -5.25 -5.56 -10.70
CA TYR A 136 -6.62 -6.07 -10.78
C TYR A 136 -7.27 -6.29 -9.39
N GLY A 137 -8.59 -6.09 -9.35
CA GLY A 137 -9.41 -6.27 -8.15
C GLY A 137 -9.15 -5.22 -7.04
N ASN A 138 -9.72 -5.49 -5.87
CA ASN A 138 -9.43 -4.74 -4.64
C ASN A 138 -8.21 -5.36 -3.94
N GLY A 139 -7.25 -4.53 -3.56
CA GLY A 139 -5.96 -4.93 -3.02
C GLY A 139 -4.96 -5.25 -4.12
N SER A 140 -4.56 -4.23 -4.89
CA SER A 140 -3.48 -4.33 -5.88
C SER A 140 -2.41 -3.26 -5.67
N ILE A 141 -1.20 -3.49 -6.18
CA ILE A 141 -0.09 -2.53 -6.09
C ILE A 141 -0.49 -1.19 -6.71
N ALA A 142 -1.04 -1.22 -7.93
CA ALA A 142 -1.54 -0.03 -8.60
C ALA A 142 -2.71 0.61 -7.84
N GLY A 143 -3.60 -0.20 -7.26
CA GLY A 143 -4.73 0.30 -6.47
C GLY A 143 -4.30 1.10 -5.25
N VAL A 144 -3.32 0.58 -4.49
CA VAL A 144 -2.76 1.28 -3.32
C VAL A 144 -2.07 2.57 -3.73
N LEU A 145 -1.23 2.56 -4.77
CA LEU A 145 -0.54 3.75 -5.28
C LEU A 145 -1.53 4.82 -5.76
N HIS A 146 -2.57 4.40 -6.50
CA HIS A 146 -3.62 5.30 -6.98
C HIS A 146 -4.34 6.00 -5.82
N ARG A 147 -4.70 5.24 -4.78
CA ARG A 147 -5.34 5.80 -3.58
C ARG A 147 -4.42 6.68 -2.75
N LEU A 148 -3.14 6.33 -2.63
CA LEU A 148 -2.16 7.17 -1.94
C LEU A 148 -1.97 8.51 -2.67
N ASN A 149 -2.05 8.52 -3.99
CA ASN A 149 -1.98 9.74 -4.78
C ASN A 149 -3.21 10.64 -4.63
N ASP A 150 -4.39 10.04 -4.44
CA ASP A 150 -5.61 10.78 -4.07
C ASP A 150 -5.49 11.41 -2.68
N LEU A 151 -4.82 10.72 -1.75
CA LEU A 151 -4.74 11.09 -0.34
C LEU A 151 -3.60 12.08 -0.01
N CYS A 152 -2.37 11.74 -0.39
CA CYS A 152 -1.15 12.45 -0.03
C CYS A 152 -0.12 12.44 -1.19
N PRO A 153 -0.41 13.15 -2.31
CA PRO A 153 0.41 13.08 -3.52
C PRO A 153 1.87 13.52 -3.30
N GLU A 154 2.10 14.56 -2.50
CA GLU A 154 3.45 15.09 -2.22
C GLU A 154 4.32 14.07 -1.47
N LEU A 155 3.78 13.46 -0.40
CA LEU A 155 4.46 12.41 0.35
C LEU A 155 4.70 11.17 -0.51
N LEU A 156 3.72 10.77 -1.33
CA LEU A 156 3.88 9.64 -2.25
C LEU A 156 5.05 9.86 -3.21
N LEU A 157 5.12 11.04 -3.84
CA LEU A 157 6.23 11.38 -4.74
C LEU A 157 7.57 11.42 -4.00
N GLN A 158 7.61 11.99 -2.79
CA GLN A 158 8.81 12.00 -1.96
C GLN A 158 9.30 10.58 -1.66
N TRP A 159 8.40 9.65 -1.34
CA TRP A 159 8.75 8.28 -0.97
C TRP A 159 9.09 7.39 -2.16
N ILE A 160 8.42 7.54 -3.30
CA ILE A 160 8.61 6.64 -4.45
C ILE A 160 9.85 7.01 -5.29
N ASN A 161 10.16 8.30 -5.43
CA ASN A 161 11.23 8.77 -6.32
C ASN A 161 12.62 8.17 -6.05
N PRO A 162 13.07 7.99 -4.80
CA PRO A 162 14.36 7.37 -4.51
C PRO A 162 14.51 5.96 -5.11
N ALA A 163 13.44 5.17 -5.12
CA ALA A 163 13.44 3.83 -5.70
C ALA A 163 13.52 3.85 -7.24
N LEU A 164 13.09 4.94 -7.88
CA LEU A 164 13.04 5.06 -9.34
C LEU A 164 14.32 5.62 -9.96
N THR A 165 15.39 5.80 -9.18
CA THR A 165 16.64 6.44 -9.61
C THR A 165 17.38 5.69 -10.71
N LEU A 166 17.31 4.35 -10.70
CA LEU A 166 17.99 3.48 -11.68
C LEU A 166 17.10 3.10 -12.88
N VAL A 167 15.87 3.60 -12.93
CA VAL A 167 14.92 3.34 -14.02
C VAL A 167 15.22 4.30 -15.18
N PRO A 168 15.06 3.89 -16.46
CA PRO A 168 15.22 4.84 -17.56
C PRO A 168 14.30 6.05 -17.40
N GLU A 169 14.86 7.23 -17.62
CA GLU A 169 14.17 8.50 -17.37
C GLU A 169 12.87 8.62 -18.15
N SER A 170 12.79 8.07 -19.38
CA SER A 170 11.54 8.06 -20.16
C SER A 170 10.42 7.23 -19.53
N ALA A 171 10.76 6.09 -18.93
CA ALA A 171 9.79 5.23 -18.24
C ALA A 171 9.35 5.86 -16.90
N LYS A 172 10.31 6.42 -16.15
CA LYS A 172 10.06 7.15 -14.91
C LYS A 172 9.17 8.36 -15.16
N ALA A 173 9.51 9.22 -16.12
CA ALA A 173 8.75 10.42 -16.46
C ALA A 173 7.31 10.09 -16.89
N ALA A 174 7.12 9.03 -17.70
CA ALA A 174 5.79 8.57 -18.09
C ALA A 174 4.97 8.10 -16.89
N PHE A 175 5.54 7.25 -16.03
CA PHE A 175 4.85 6.72 -14.84
C PHE A 175 4.50 7.81 -13.83
N VAL A 176 5.47 8.65 -13.47
CA VAL A 176 5.26 9.78 -12.54
C VAL A 176 4.31 10.80 -13.14
N GLY A 177 4.38 11.05 -14.45
CA GLY A 177 3.45 11.92 -15.17
C GLY A 177 2.01 11.45 -15.05
N THR A 178 1.75 10.16 -15.28
CA THR A 178 0.41 9.57 -15.10
C THR A 178 -0.07 9.67 -13.65
N LEU A 179 0.83 9.46 -12.68
CA LEU A 179 0.52 9.57 -11.26
C LEU A 179 0.08 11.01 -10.92
N VAL A 180 0.85 12.02 -11.30
CA VAL A 180 0.56 13.44 -11.02
C VAL A 180 -0.70 13.94 -11.72
N GLN A 181 -1.01 13.43 -12.92
CA GLN A 181 -2.19 13.80 -13.69
C GLN A 181 -3.52 13.33 -13.07
N LYS A 182 -3.49 12.48 -12.03
CA LYS A 182 -4.70 11.95 -11.36
C LYS A 182 -5.70 11.32 -12.32
N VAL A 183 -5.17 10.53 -13.26
CA VAL A 183 -5.97 9.82 -14.26
C VAL A 183 -6.92 8.80 -13.61
N SER A 184 -7.84 8.26 -14.42
CA SER A 184 -8.71 7.16 -14.00
C SER A 184 -7.90 5.94 -13.54
N ARG A 185 -8.49 5.09 -12.69
CA ARG A 185 -7.81 3.88 -12.21
C ARG A 185 -7.38 2.96 -13.36
N ASP A 186 -8.20 2.81 -14.39
CA ASP A 186 -7.91 1.93 -15.53
C ASP A 186 -6.76 2.46 -16.39
N GLU A 187 -6.69 3.78 -16.56
CA GLU A 187 -5.57 4.44 -17.22
C GLU A 187 -4.28 4.31 -16.40
N PHE A 188 -4.35 4.52 -15.08
CA PHE A 188 -3.22 4.31 -14.19
C PHE A 188 -2.72 2.87 -14.21
N ASN A 189 -3.63 1.89 -14.16
CA ASN A 189 -3.31 0.47 -14.30
C ASN A 189 -2.57 0.17 -15.62
N SER A 190 -2.99 0.79 -16.72
CA SER A 190 -2.33 0.65 -18.02
C SER A 190 -0.90 1.21 -18.00
N SER A 191 -0.70 2.36 -17.36
CA SER A 191 0.62 2.97 -17.16
C SER A 191 1.53 2.08 -16.30
N VAL A 192 1.01 1.52 -15.20
CA VAL A 192 1.73 0.58 -14.34
C VAL A 192 2.20 -0.66 -15.11
N ARG A 193 1.32 -1.31 -15.90
CA ARG A 193 1.70 -2.47 -16.72
C ARG A 193 2.84 -2.14 -17.69
N ARG A 194 2.75 -0.99 -18.36
CA ARG A 194 3.78 -0.52 -19.29
C ARG A 194 5.10 -0.27 -18.56
N PHE A 195 5.05 0.39 -17.40
CA PHE A 195 6.21 0.68 -16.57
C PHE A 195 6.93 -0.61 -16.15
N VAL A 196 6.21 -1.58 -15.60
CA VAL A 196 6.76 -2.88 -15.19
C VAL A 196 7.40 -3.60 -16.39
N SER A 197 6.71 -3.65 -17.53
CA SER A 197 7.24 -4.30 -18.74
C SER A 197 8.57 -3.68 -19.22
N ILE A 198 8.73 -2.35 -19.10
CA ILE A 198 9.98 -1.68 -19.44
C ILE A 198 11.07 -2.04 -18.41
N CYS A 199 10.77 -2.01 -17.12
CA CYS A 199 11.73 -2.36 -16.06
C CYS A 199 12.23 -3.81 -16.22
N GLU A 200 11.32 -4.75 -16.48
CA GLU A 200 11.65 -6.16 -16.74
C GLU A 200 12.59 -6.32 -17.94
N ARG A 201 12.34 -5.58 -19.04
CA ARG A 201 13.19 -5.62 -20.24
C ARG A 201 14.60 -5.08 -19.96
N ASN A 202 14.71 -3.95 -19.27
CA ASN A 202 16.01 -3.37 -18.95
C ASN A 202 16.83 -4.28 -18.04
N ARG A 203 16.18 -4.94 -17.08
CA ARG A 203 16.85 -5.89 -16.19
C ARG A 203 17.43 -7.08 -16.97
N LYS A 204 16.69 -7.59 -17.97
CA LYS A 204 17.18 -8.68 -18.85
C LYS A 204 18.38 -8.24 -19.70
N LEU A 205 18.36 -7.00 -20.19
CA LEU A 205 19.47 -6.44 -21.00
C LEU A 205 20.71 -6.14 -20.15
N GLY A 206 20.54 -5.68 -18.91
CA GLY A 206 21.64 -5.39 -17.99
C GLY A 206 22.26 -6.62 -17.32
N GLY A 207 21.55 -7.75 -17.26
CA GLY A 207 22.06 -9.03 -16.73
C GLY A 207 22.89 -9.87 -17.71
N GLY A 208 23.09 -9.41 -18.94
CA GLY A 208 23.81 -10.14 -20.00
C GLY A 208 25.31 -9.89 -20.09
N THR A 209 25.92 -9.14 -19.15
CA THR A 209 27.34 -8.72 -19.22
C THR A 209 28.24 -9.34 -18.14
N SER A 210 27.82 -10.43 -17.49
CA SER A 210 28.59 -11.10 -16.44
C SER A 210 28.81 -12.60 -16.68
N GLU A 211 29.18 -12.99 -17.90
CA GLU A 211 29.87 -14.26 -18.18
C GLU A 211 30.93 -14.02 -19.26
N SER A 212 32.18 -13.79 -18.82
CA SER A 212 33.42 -13.89 -19.61
C SER A 212 34.58 -14.13 -18.67
#